data_AF-A0A369HB66-F1
#
_entry.id   AF-A0A369HB66-F1
#
_cell.length_a   1.000
_cell.length_b   1.000
_cell.length_c   1.000
_cell.angle_alpha   90.00
_cell.angle_beta   90.00
_cell.angle_gamma   90.00
#
_symmetry.space_group_name_H-M   'P 1'
#
loop_
_entity.id
_entity.type
_entity.pdbx_description
1 polymer ?
#
loop_
_entity_poly.entity_id
_entity_poly.type
_entity_poly.pdbx_seq_one_letter_code
_entity_poly.pdbx_strand_id
1 'polypeptide(L)'
;MASELDDVFGEAPAAHPSDMRRLQTEHTTAGYREALAVAKQSTIQAGFDEGFSLGATLGLRAGRILGLLEAISEAVRADSEAEQLLATARKELSLSVIFSSSYFAPDGKHTFHVHDDLNVADAHPLIEKWKRLVDQQLARWTIDEDVVGHETGRLSVEALVSPSAPSGARPPLDW
;
A
#
# COMPACT_ATOMS: atom_id res chain seq x y z
N MET A 1 32.92 -22.21 -58.10
CA MET A 1 32.10 -21.48 -57.11
C MET A 1 31.35 -22.51 -56.28
N ALA A 2 31.80 -22.84 -55.06
CA ALA A 2 31.04 -23.52 -53.99
C ALA A 2 31.98 -23.92 -52.82
N SER A 3 32.62 -22.95 -52.14
CA SER A 3 33.52 -23.28 -51.02
C SER A 3 33.62 -22.16 -49.97
N GLU A 4 32.54 -21.41 -49.72
CA GLU A 4 32.55 -20.31 -48.73
C GLU A 4 31.31 -20.28 -47.82
N LEU A 5 30.48 -21.34 -47.76
CA LEU A 5 29.25 -21.34 -46.96
C LEU A 5 29.22 -22.35 -45.80
N ASP A 6 30.30 -23.10 -45.56
CA ASP A 6 30.31 -24.20 -44.57
C ASP A 6 30.93 -23.82 -43.22
N ASP A 7 31.44 -22.59 -43.06
CA ASP A 7 32.26 -22.18 -41.90
C ASP A 7 31.56 -21.14 -40.99
N VAL A 8 30.24 -20.99 -41.09
CA VAL A 8 29.45 -20.03 -40.29
C VAL A 8 28.95 -20.65 -38.96
N PHE A 9 28.86 -21.97 -38.89
CA PHE A 9 28.54 -22.69 -37.66
C PHE A 9 29.79 -23.41 -37.19
N GLY A 10 30.63 -22.70 -36.44
CA GLY A 10 31.80 -23.28 -35.78
C GLY A 10 31.42 -24.59 -35.10
N GLU A 11 32.19 -25.63 -35.39
CA GLU A 11 32.04 -27.01 -34.94
C GLU A 11 31.58 -27.06 -33.47
N ALA A 12 30.30 -27.39 -33.25
CA ALA A 12 29.77 -27.49 -31.91
C ALA A 12 30.57 -28.58 -31.18
N PRO A 13 31.20 -28.29 -30.02
CA PRO A 13 32.02 -29.27 -29.34
C PRO A 13 31.17 -30.51 -29.08
N ALA A 14 31.66 -31.68 -29.51
CA ALA A 14 30.97 -32.95 -29.33
C ALA A 14 30.63 -33.10 -27.84
N ALA A 15 29.33 -32.96 -27.50
CA ALA A 15 28.87 -33.01 -26.13
C ALA A 15 29.19 -34.39 -25.54
N HIS A 16 30.23 -34.46 -24.71
CA HIS A 16 30.58 -35.71 -24.07
C HIS A 16 29.47 -36.08 -23.08
N PRO A 17 29.15 -37.38 -22.88
CA PRO A 17 28.11 -37.81 -21.93
C PRO A 17 28.30 -37.28 -20.49
N SER A 18 29.52 -36.89 -20.13
CA SER A 18 29.86 -36.19 -18.88
C SER A 18 29.35 -34.74 -18.81
N ASP A 19 29.32 -34.03 -19.95
CA ASP A 19 28.90 -32.63 -20.03
C ASP A 19 27.39 -32.49 -19.83
N MET A 20 26.62 -33.47 -20.29
CA MET A 20 25.18 -33.51 -20.04
C MET A 20 24.86 -33.54 -18.54
N ARG A 21 25.61 -34.33 -17.76
CA ARG A 21 25.45 -34.41 -16.29
C ARG A 21 25.88 -33.11 -15.60
N ARG A 22 26.96 -32.49 -16.07
CA ARG A 22 27.42 -31.21 -15.56
C ARG A 22 26.37 -30.12 -15.82
N LEU A 23 25.89 -30.02 -17.05
CA LEU A 23 24.87 -29.06 -17.48
C LEU A 23 23.56 -29.25 -16.70
N GLN A 24 23.14 -30.50 -16.49
CA GLN A 24 21.95 -30.80 -15.69
C GLN A 24 22.11 -30.35 -14.24
N THR A 25 23.31 -30.53 -13.66
CA THR A 25 23.60 -30.09 -12.28
C THR A 25 23.60 -28.57 -12.19
N GLU A 26 24.21 -27.89 -13.17
CA GLU A 26 24.21 -26.43 -13.26
C GLU A 26 22.79 -25.87 -13.40
N HIS A 27 21.98 -26.43 -14.31
CA HIS A 27 20.59 -26.02 -14.52
C HIS A 27 19.70 -26.30 -13.30
N THR A 28 19.85 -27.46 -12.65
CA THR A 28 19.11 -27.78 -11.42
C THR A 28 19.46 -26.80 -10.30
N THR A 29 20.74 -26.46 -10.17
CA THR A 29 21.22 -25.51 -9.16
C THR A 29 20.75 -24.10 -9.45
N ALA A 30 20.80 -23.67 -10.72
CA ALA A 30 20.30 -22.39 -11.17
C ALA A 30 18.78 -22.26 -10.95
N GLY A 31 18.01 -23.26 -11.38
CA GLY A 31 16.56 -23.30 -11.21
C GLY A 31 16.13 -23.33 -9.74
N TYR A 32 16.85 -24.04 -8.86
CA TYR A 32 16.57 -24.01 -7.42
C TYR A 32 16.81 -22.61 -6.81
N ARG A 33 17.89 -21.94 -7.22
CA ARG A 33 18.17 -20.57 -6.77
C ARG A 33 17.12 -19.58 -7.27
N GLU A 34 16.74 -19.70 -8.53
CA GLU A 34 15.70 -18.87 -9.14
C GLU A 34 14.34 -19.10 -8.48
N ALA A 35 13.94 -20.36 -8.25
CA ALA A 35 12.71 -20.70 -7.55
C ALA A 35 12.66 -20.11 -6.13
N LEU A 36 13.78 -20.15 -5.39
CA LEU A 36 13.89 -19.52 -4.07
C LEU A 36 13.78 -17.99 -4.14
N ALA A 37 14.37 -17.36 -5.16
CA ALA A 37 14.26 -15.91 -5.34
C ALA A 37 12.83 -15.51 -5.66
N VAL A 38 12.17 -16.21 -6.57
CA VAL A 38 10.76 -15.99 -6.95
C VAL A 38 9.83 -16.18 -5.76
N ALA A 39 9.98 -17.27 -4.99
CA ALA A 39 9.15 -17.56 -3.81
C ALA A 39 9.28 -16.49 -2.70
N LYS A 40 10.50 -15.95 -2.52
CA LYS A 40 10.72 -14.84 -1.58
C LYS A 40 10.04 -13.56 -2.08
N GLN A 41 10.18 -13.24 -3.35
CA GLN A 41 9.58 -12.04 -3.94
C GLN A 41 8.04 -12.09 -3.91
N SER A 42 7.45 -13.25 -4.20
CA SER A 42 5.99 -13.42 -4.23
C SER A 42 5.34 -13.19 -2.87
N THR A 43 6.03 -13.55 -1.78
CA THR A 43 5.48 -13.39 -0.43
C THR A 43 5.60 -11.96 0.09
N ILE A 44 6.71 -11.29 -0.21
CA ILE A 44 6.98 -9.93 0.27
C ILE A 44 6.03 -8.92 -0.39
N GLN A 45 5.81 -9.05 -1.70
CA GLN A 45 4.97 -8.09 -2.41
C GLN A 45 3.51 -8.19 -2.00
N ALA A 46 2.99 -9.42 -1.86
CA ALA A 46 1.60 -9.63 -1.40
C ALA A 46 1.36 -8.99 -0.02
N GLY A 47 2.29 -9.19 0.93
CA GLY A 47 2.19 -8.56 2.25
C GLY A 47 2.30 -7.03 2.20
N PHE A 48 3.11 -6.48 1.30
CA PHE A 48 3.18 -5.04 1.08
C PHE A 48 1.88 -4.48 0.52
N ASP A 49 1.31 -5.11 -0.51
CA ASP A 49 0.09 -4.64 -1.18
C ASP A 49 -1.11 -4.65 -0.21
N GLU A 50 -1.23 -5.70 0.61
CA GLU A 50 -2.22 -5.80 1.69
C GLU A 50 -2.05 -4.68 2.72
N GLY A 51 -0.82 -4.47 3.22
CA GLY A 51 -0.54 -3.43 4.20
C GLY A 51 -0.68 -2.00 3.65
N PHE A 52 -0.31 -1.79 2.38
CA PHE A 52 -0.34 -0.48 1.74
C PHE A 52 -1.77 0.02 1.56
N SER A 53 -2.67 -0.82 1.05
CA SER A 53 -4.07 -0.43 0.84
C SER A 53 -4.78 -0.06 2.16
N LEU A 54 -4.56 -0.84 3.21
CA LEU A 54 -5.03 -0.56 4.56
C LEU A 54 -4.44 0.75 5.10
N GLY A 55 -3.11 0.88 5.01
CA GLY A 55 -2.40 2.05 5.53
C GLY A 55 -2.79 3.35 4.83
N ALA A 56 -2.98 3.30 3.50
CA ALA A 56 -3.44 4.43 2.70
C ALA A 56 -4.86 4.87 3.11
N THR A 57 -5.78 3.91 3.28
CA THR A 57 -7.15 4.22 3.69
C THR A 57 -7.16 4.83 5.10
N LEU A 58 -6.44 4.23 6.04
CA LEU A 58 -6.39 4.69 7.43
C LEU A 58 -5.73 6.06 7.56
N GLY A 59 -4.62 6.27 6.83
CA GLY A 59 -3.94 7.55 6.74
C GLY A 59 -4.83 8.65 6.15
N LEU A 60 -5.62 8.35 5.12
CA LEU A 60 -6.58 9.29 4.56
C LEU A 60 -7.68 9.67 5.57
N ARG A 61 -8.24 8.69 6.29
CA ARG A 61 -9.25 8.96 7.32
C ARG A 61 -8.69 9.85 8.44
N ALA A 62 -7.52 9.50 8.97
CA ALA A 62 -6.85 10.30 10.01
C ALA A 62 -6.52 11.71 9.51
N GLY A 63 -6.00 11.83 8.29
CA GLY A 63 -5.67 13.12 7.66
C GLY A 63 -6.91 14.00 7.47
N ARG A 64 -8.03 13.44 7.01
CA ARG A 64 -9.30 14.18 6.87
C ARG A 64 -9.79 14.70 8.22
N ILE A 65 -9.77 13.86 9.26
CA ILE A 65 -10.17 14.25 10.61
C ILE A 65 -9.30 15.41 11.13
N LEU A 66 -7.97 15.29 11.00
CA LEU A 66 -7.05 16.32 11.45
C LEU A 66 -7.23 17.62 10.66
N GLY A 67 -7.40 17.54 9.34
CA GLY A 67 -7.63 18.71 8.49
C GLY A 67 -8.94 19.44 8.82
N LEU A 68 -10.02 18.71 9.13
CA LEU A 68 -11.29 19.32 9.56
C LEU A 68 -11.14 20.00 10.93
N LEU A 69 -10.46 19.36 11.89
CA LEU A 69 -10.20 19.97 13.19
C LEU A 69 -9.30 21.20 13.09
N GLU A 70 -8.29 21.17 12.23
CA GLU A 70 -7.45 22.33 11.91
C GLU A 70 -8.28 23.47 11.34
N ALA A 71 -9.13 23.19 10.34
CA ALA A 71 -10.02 24.18 9.76
C ALA A 71 -10.97 24.80 10.79
N ILE A 72 -11.54 24.00 11.69
CA ILE A 72 -12.42 24.47 12.77
C ILE A 72 -11.62 25.36 13.75
N SER A 73 -10.44 24.91 14.19
CA SER A 73 -9.61 25.68 15.12
C SER A 73 -9.20 27.04 14.55
N GLU A 74 -8.92 27.08 13.25
CA GLU A 74 -8.56 28.31 12.53
C GLU A 74 -9.77 29.21 12.26
N ALA A 75 -10.97 28.65 12.05
CA ALA A 75 -12.19 29.41 11.82
C ALA A 75 -12.71 30.07 13.11
N VAL A 76 -12.63 29.39 14.25
CA VAL A 76 -13.13 29.84 15.55
C VAL A 76 -12.03 30.54 16.36
N ARG A 77 -11.15 31.31 15.70
CA ARG A 77 -9.97 31.95 16.32
C ARG A 77 -10.26 32.44 17.75
N ALA A 78 -9.43 32.01 18.70
CA ALA A 78 -9.51 32.23 20.16
C ALA A 78 -10.33 31.22 20.99
N ASP A 79 -10.83 30.13 20.41
CA ASP A 79 -11.36 29.00 21.20
C ASP A 79 -10.23 28.03 21.64
N SER A 80 -9.80 28.18 22.88
CA SER A 80 -8.81 27.29 23.49
C SER A 80 -9.27 25.82 23.58
N GLU A 81 -10.59 25.54 23.57
CA GLU A 81 -11.09 24.17 23.56
C GLU A 81 -10.81 23.48 22.23
N ALA A 82 -11.00 24.20 21.11
CA ALA A 82 -10.74 23.70 19.77
C ALA A 82 -9.24 23.40 19.55
N GLU A 83 -8.35 24.27 20.04
CA GLU A 83 -6.91 24.06 20.00
C GLU A 83 -6.47 22.83 20.82
N GLN A 84 -7.03 22.65 22.02
CA GLN A 84 -6.76 21.49 22.87
C GLN A 84 -7.28 20.19 22.25
N LEU A 85 -8.46 20.23 21.63
CA LEU A 85 -9.05 19.10 20.93
C LEU A 85 -8.14 18.65 19.77
N LEU A 86 -7.66 19.60 18.97
CA LEU A 86 -6.72 19.36 17.88
C LEU A 86 -5.39 18.80 18.38
N ALA A 87 -4.82 19.38 19.44
CA ALA A 87 -3.56 18.87 20.02
C ALA A 87 -3.69 17.42 20.50
N THR A 88 -4.85 17.09 21.11
CA THR A 88 -5.15 15.73 21.55
C THR A 88 -5.35 14.79 20.36
N ALA A 89 -6.06 15.24 19.32
CA ALA A 89 -6.27 14.47 18.09
C ALA A 89 -4.94 14.15 17.40
N ARG A 90 -4.02 15.12 17.27
CA ARG A 90 -2.68 14.89 16.67
C ARG A 90 -1.87 13.84 17.43
N LYS A 91 -2.00 13.79 18.75
CA LYS A 91 -1.31 12.81 19.58
C LYS A 91 -1.90 11.41 19.42
N GLU A 92 -3.24 11.29 19.52
CA GLU A 92 -3.94 10.00 19.43
C GLU A 92 -3.98 9.44 18.00
N LEU A 93 -4.08 10.28 16.98
CA LEU A 93 -4.10 9.89 15.57
C LEU A 93 -2.70 9.86 14.94
N SER A 94 -1.65 9.87 15.76
CA SER A 94 -0.29 9.63 15.27
C SER A 94 -0.15 8.21 14.74
N LEU A 95 0.64 8.03 13.68
CA LEU A 95 0.85 6.71 13.05
C LEU A 95 1.34 5.66 14.07
N SER A 96 2.19 6.07 15.02
CA SER A 96 2.68 5.20 16.10
C SER A 96 1.58 4.66 17.02
N VAL A 97 0.49 5.42 17.20
CA VAL A 97 -0.63 5.03 18.07
C VAL A 97 -1.68 4.25 17.28
N ILE A 98 -2.00 4.71 16.08
CA ILE A 98 -2.95 4.03 15.18
C ILE A 98 -2.45 2.63 14.83
N PHE A 99 -1.17 2.48 14.46
CA PHE A 99 -0.56 1.19 14.16
C PHE A 99 0.07 0.51 15.39
N SER A 100 -0.39 0.85 16.59
CA SER A 100 0.14 0.22 17.81
C SER A 100 -0.25 -1.25 17.92
N SER A 101 0.56 -2.00 18.67
CA SER A 101 0.32 -3.42 18.98
C SER A 101 -1.02 -3.68 19.70
N SER A 102 -1.68 -2.63 20.19
CA SER A 102 -3.03 -2.72 20.77
C SER A 102 -4.11 -3.03 19.72
N TYR A 103 -3.93 -2.57 18.48
CA TYR A 103 -4.91 -2.72 17.39
C TYR A 103 -4.46 -3.70 16.30
N PHE A 104 -3.14 -3.91 16.18
CA PHE A 104 -2.55 -4.79 15.17
C PHE A 104 -1.63 -5.81 15.83
N ALA A 105 -1.83 -7.08 15.50
CA ALA A 105 -0.95 -8.16 15.92
C ALA A 105 0.35 -8.15 15.07
N PRO A 106 1.44 -8.81 15.54
CA PRO A 106 2.71 -8.87 14.81
C PRO A 106 2.62 -9.54 13.43
N ASP A 107 1.55 -10.28 13.16
CA ASP A 107 1.24 -10.90 11.88
C ASP A 107 0.51 -9.96 10.91
N GLY A 108 0.27 -8.69 11.30
CA GLY A 108 -0.43 -7.68 10.50
C GLY A 108 -1.94 -7.75 10.59
N LYS A 109 -2.51 -8.69 11.37
CA LYS A 109 -3.97 -8.80 11.53
C LYS A 109 -4.50 -7.81 12.56
N HIS A 110 -5.68 -7.26 12.27
CA HIS A 110 -6.38 -6.39 13.22
C HIS A 110 -7.01 -7.21 14.35
N THR A 111 -6.99 -6.69 15.57
CA THR A 111 -7.56 -7.35 16.77
C THR A 111 -8.99 -6.93 17.08
N PHE A 112 -9.54 -5.97 16.35
CA PHE A 112 -10.89 -5.43 16.56
C PHE A 112 -11.92 -6.02 15.59
N HIS A 113 -13.21 -5.95 15.95
CA HIS A 113 -14.27 -6.49 15.11
C HIS A 113 -14.56 -5.57 13.93
N VAL A 114 -14.43 -6.10 12.72
CA VAL A 114 -14.82 -5.46 11.46
C VAL A 114 -16.04 -6.20 10.92
N HIS A 115 -17.09 -5.47 10.55
CA HIS A 115 -18.22 -6.06 9.84
C HIS A 115 -17.83 -6.24 8.37
N ASP A 116 -18.28 -7.33 7.72
CA ASP A 116 -17.89 -7.68 6.34
C ASP A 116 -18.15 -6.56 5.31
N ASP A 117 -19.12 -5.67 5.58
CA ASP A 117 -19.48 -4.57 4.68
C ASP A 117 -18.62 -3.30 4.88
N LEU A 118 -17.77 -3.25 5.91
CA LEU A 118 -17.01 -2.05 6.29
C LEU A 118 -15.52 -2.21 6.01
N ASN A 119 -14.88 -1.12 5.57
CA ASN A 119 -13.43 -1.08 5.46
C ASN A 119 -12.82 -1.19 6.87
N VAL A 120 -11.75 -1.98 7.02
CA VAL A 120 -10.99 -2.15 8.28
C VAL A 120 -10.59 -0.80 8.87
N ALA A 121 -10.28 0.19 8.02
CA ALA A 121 -9.95 1.54 8.47
C ALA A 121 -11.14 2.27 9.13
N ASP A 122 -12.37 2.03 8.67
CA ASP A 122 -13.59 2.64 9.20
C ASP A 122 -14.05 1.98 10.51
N ALA A 123 -13.71 0.70 10.70
CA ALA A 123 -13.94 -0.03 11.94
C ALA A 123 -12.87 0.24 13.02
N HIS A 124 -11.84 1.04 12.72
CA HIS A 124 -10.79 1.34 13.68
C HIS A 124 -11.34 2.17 14.86
N PRO A 125 -11.22 1.71 16.13
CA PRO A 125 -11.88 2.36 17.28
C PRO A 125 -11.53 3.84 17.47
N LEU A 126 -10.25 4.21 17.28
CA LEU A 126 -9.82 5.61 17.35
C LEU A 126 -10.42 6.46 16.22
N ILE A 127 -10.45 5.96 14.98
CA ILE A 127 -11.01 6.70 13.85
C ILE A 127 -12.49 6.93 14.07
N GLU A 128 -13.23 5.92 14.52
CA GLU A 128 -14.66 6.06 14.81
C GLU A 128 -14.93 7.04 15.96
N LYS A 129 -14.13 6.99 17.04
CA LYS A 129 -14.20 7.95 18.15
C LYS A 129 -14.02 9.38 17.63
N TRP A 130 -12.95 9.62 16.88
CA TRP A 130 -12.61 10.96 16.43
C TRP A 130 -13.55 11.46 15.33
N LYS A 131 -14.02 10.59 14.43
CA LYS A 131 -15.07 10.91 13.46
C LYS A 131 -16.31 11.47 14.16
N ARG A 132 -16.81 10.76 15.18
CA ARG A 132 -17.96 11.23 15.97
C ARG A 132 -17.72 12.59 16.65
N LEU A 133 -16.50 12.84 17.13
CA LEU A 133 -16.16 14.13 17.73
C LEU A 133 -16.12 15.25 16.69
N VAL A 134 -15.57 14.99 15.50
CA VAL A 134 -15.58 15.96 14.40
C VAL A 134 -17.01 16.27 13.95
N ASP A 135 -17.85 15.24 13.78
CA ASP A 135 -19.25 15.42 13.38
C ASP A 135 -20.01 16.29 14.39
N GLN A 136 -19.74 16.12 15.69
CA GLN A 136 -20.30 16.97 16.75
C GLN A 136 -19.83 18.43 16.66
N GLN A 137 -18.55 18.65 16.35
CA GLN A 137 -18.03 20.01 16.17
C GLN A 137 -18.62 20.65 14.91
N LEU A 138 -18.66 19.94 13.77
CA LEU A 138 -19.27 20.45 12.54
C LEU A 138 -20.73 20.85 12.75
N ALA A 139 -21.51 20.02 13.44
CA ALA A 139 -22.90 20.33 13.80
C ALA A 139 -23.01 21.56 14.70
N ARG A 140 -22.11 21.74 15.67
CA ARG A 140 -22.09 22.91 16.56
C ARG A 140 -21.87 24.21 15.80
N TRP A 141 -21.05 24.19 14.76
CA TRP A 141 -20.66 25.38 13.99
C TRP A 141 -21.45 25.56 12.69
N THR A 142 -22.39 24.65 12.36
CA THR A 142 -23.16 24.64 11.09
C THR A 142 -22.24 24.78 9.87
N ILE A 143 -21.10 24.09 9.90
CA ILE A 143 -20.17 24.08 8.77
C ILE A 143 -20.68 23.02 7.78
N ASP A 144 -21.11 23.45 6.61
CA ASP A 144 -21.51 22.53 5.53
C ASP A 144 -20.29 21.72 5.07
N GLU A 145 -20.31 20.42 5.38
CA GLU A 145 -19.27 19.47 4.95
C GLU A 145 -19.19 19.39 3.41
N ASP A 146 -20.32 19.65 2.73
CA ASP A 146 -20.43 19.65 1.26
C ASP A 146 -19.59 20.74 0.60
N VAL A 147 -19.39 21.89 1.28
CA VAL A 147 -18.53 22.97 0.79
C VAL A 147 -17.06 22.55 0.80
N VAL A 148 -16.67 21.74 1.79
CA VAL A 148 -15.31 21.19 1.89
C VAL A 148 -15.11 20.03 0.90
N GLY A 149 -16.16 19.25 0.64
CA GLY A 149 -16.13 18.12 -0.29
C GLY A 149 -15.93 18.49 -1.76
N HIS A 150 -16.40 19.67 -2.20
CA HIS A 150 -16.42 20.04 -3.61
C HIS A 150 -15.01 20.21 -4.25
N GLU A 151 -13.96 20.48 -3.45
CA GLU A 151 -12.58 20.55 -3.96
C GLU A 151 -11.85 19.19 -3.93
N THR A 152 -12.33 18.23 -3.12
CA THR A 152 -11.72 16.90 -2.95
C THR A 152 -12.05 15.88 -4.04
N GLY A 153 -12.78 16.27 -5.09
CA GLY A 153 -13.13 15.44 -6.25
C GLY A 153 -11.94 14.90 -7.07
N ARG A 154 -10.69 15.13 -6.64
CA ARG A 154 -9.46 14.58 -7.25
C ARG A 154 -8.77 13.48 -6.46
N LEU A 155 -9.20 13.17 -5.23
CA LEU A 155 -8.55 12.16 -4.37
C LEU A 155 -9.53 11.08 -3.90
N SER A 156 -10.19 10.40 -4.85
CA SER A 156 -10.91 9.16 -4.55
C SER A 156 -9.91 8.06 -4.20
N VAL A 157 -10.15 7.33 -3.11
CA VAL A 157 -9.29 6.20 -2.67
C VAL A 157 -9.16 5.16 -3.78
N GLU A 158 -10.23 4.87 -4.53
CA GLU A 158 -10.19 4.01 -5.72
C GLU A 158 -9.17 4.46 -6.77
N ALA A 159 -8.93 5.76 -6.93
CA ALA A 159 -7.95 6.28 -7.91
C ALA A 159 -6.49 6.10 -7.43
N LEU A 160 -6.26 6.06 -6.11
CA LEU A 160 -4.95 5.83 -5.50
C LEU A 160 -4.64 4.34 -5.27
N VAL A 161 -5.67 3.53 -5.04
CA VAL A 161 -5.59 2.08 -4.79
C VAL A 161 -5.74 1.26 -6.08
N SER A 162 -6.09 1.91 -7.20
CA SER A 162 -5.99 1.27 -8.52
C SER A 162 -4.56 0.76 -8.71
N PRO A 163 -4.34 -0.53 -9.05
CA PRO A 163 -3.05 -1.05 -9.45
C PRO A 163 -2.75 -0.49 -10.85
N SER A 164 -2.48 0.81 -10.93
CA SER A 164 -1.81 1.39 -12.08
C SER A 164 -0.37 0.89 -12.02
N ALA A 165 -0.20 -0.37 -12.44
CA ALA A 165 1.02 -0.73 -13.13
C ALA A 165 1.29 0.38 -14.14
N PRO A 166 2.49 0.96 -14.22
CA PRO A 166 2.79 1.94 -15.24
C PRO A 166 2.45 1.30 -16.58
N SER A 167 1.44 1.84 -17.27
CA SER A 167 1.12 1.53 -18.66
C SER A 167 2.32 1.97 -19.52
N GLY A 168 3.34 1.14 -19.51
CA GLY A 168 4.68 1.48 -19.96
C GLY A 168 5.69 0.33 -19.84
N ALA A 169 5.30 -0.84 -19.33
CA ALA A 169 6.07 -2.05 -19.57
C ALA A 169 5.94 -2.41 -21.06
N ARG A 170 6.92 -1.98 -21.86
CA ARG A 170 7.10 -2.53 -23.22
C ARG A 170 7.06 -4.06 -23.11
N PRO A 171 6.34 -4.77 -23.99
CA PRO A 171 6.37 -6.22 -23.99
C PRO A 171 7.84 -6.69 -24.06
N PRO A 172 8.22 -7.73 -23.31
CA PRO A 172 9.57 -8.27 -23.39
C PRO A 172 9.87 -8.57 -24.85
N LEU A 173 11.04 -8.13 -25.29
CA LEU A 173 11.51 -8.33 -26.65
C LEU A 173 11.62 -9.86 -26.85
N ASP A 174 10.75 -10.43 -27.67
CA ASP A 174 10.90 -11.80 -28.14
C ASP A 174 12.20 -11.85 -28.95
N TRP A 175 13.21 -12.50 -28.39
CA TRP A 175 14.41 -12.91 -29.10
C TRP A 175 14.32 -14.41 -29.38
#